data_AF-A0A433RIJ9-F1
#
_entry.id   AF-A0A433RIJ9-F1
#
_cell.length_a   1.000
_cell.length_b   1.000
_cell.length_c   1.000
_cell.angle_alpha   90.00
_cell.angle_beta   90.00
_cell.angle_gamma   90.00
#
_symmetry.space_group_name_H-M   'P 1'
#
loop_
_entity.id
_entity.type
_entity.pdbx_description
1 polymer ?
#
loop_
_entity_poly.entity_id
_entity_poly.type
_entity_poly.pdbx_seq_one_letter_code
_entity_poly.pdbx_strand_id
1 'polypeptide(L)'
;MAKGFKIEGMKELERSLNKLGKVPMSVVTPAARAGAQIALKAAKANAPVDTGALRDGIILKPERRVKAGKKMYDVMMDPAKNDIFVKITESGHRYYYPASQEYGFVTVDGGYVPGYHFLRRSLTDNVRAIESKIVSVAGKAVDKALRG
;
A
#
# COMPACT_ATOMS: atom_id res chain seq x y z
N MET A 1 -10.15 0.52 -15.45
CA MET A 1 -10.74 1.75 -14.86
C MET A 1 -11.80 1.31 -13.86
N ALA A 2 -11.70 1.73 -12.60
CA ALA A 2 -12.70 1.37 -11.59
C ALA A 2 -14.07 1.95 -11.99
N LYS A 3 -15.10 1.10 -12.08
CA LYS A 3 -16.50 1.55 -12.20
C LYS A 3 -16.76 2.58 -11.09
N GLY A 4 -17.36 3.71 -11.43
CA GLY A 4 -17.62 4.80 -10.48
C GLY A 4 -18.59 4.38 -9.39
N PHE A 5 -18.08 3.85 -8.27
CA PHE A 5 -18.87 3.55 -7.10
C PHE A 5 -18.89 4.77 -6.17
N LYS A 6 -20.05 5.08 -5.61
CA LYS A 6 -20.23 6.20 -4.68
C LYS A 6 -19.67 5.81 -3.31
N ILE A 7 -18.70 6.58 -2.80
CA ILE A 7 -18.19 6.44 -1.44
C ILE A 7 -19.04 7.32 -0.51
N GLU A 8 -19.67 6.72 0.49
CA GLU A 8 -20.44 7.43 1.51
C GLU A 8 -19.53 8.39 2.30
N GLY A 9 -20.01 9.60 2.57
CA GLY A 9 -19.25 10.63 3.28
C GLY A 9 -18.27 11.44 2.41
N MET A 10 -18.06 11.06 1.15
CA MET A 10 -17.09 11.76 0.29
C MET A 10 -17.52 13.20 -0.04
N LYS A 11 -18.80 13.42 -0.34
CA LYS A 11 -19.32 14.76 -0.66
C LYS A 11 -19.26 15.69 0.55
N GLU A 12 -19.53 15.15 1.74
CA GLU A 12 -19.46 15.87 3.00
C GLU A 12 -18.02 16.23 3.33
N LEU A 13 -17.09 15.27 3.18
CA LEU A 13 -15.66 15.51 3.34
C LEU A 13 -15.16 16.60 2.39
N GLU A 14 -15.52 16.55 1.11
CA GLU A 14 -15.14 17.56 0.12
C GLU A 14 -15.61 18.97 0.53
N ARG A 15 -16.86 19.11 0.98
CA ARG A 15 -17.40 20.39 1.48
C ARG A 15 -16.61 20.89 2.69
N SER A 16 -16.29 20.01 3.63
CA SER A 16 -15.55 20.40 4.84
C SER A 16 -14.09 20.76 4.53
N LEU A 17 -13.45 20.08 3.58
CA LEU A 17 -12.11 20.43 3.09
C LEU A 17 -12.11 21.79 2.37
N ASN A 18 -13.14 22.07 1.57
CA ASN A 18 -13.31 23.37 0.91
C ASN A 18 -13.44 24.51 1.92
N LYS A 19 -14.17 24.29 3.03
CA LYS A 19 -14.27 25.26 4.14
C LYS A 19 -12.94 25.50 4.85
N LEU A 20 -12.12 24.47 5.01
CA LEU A 20 -10.79 24.59 5.61
C LEU A 20 -9.81 25.38 4.72
N GLY A 21 -9.99 25.34 3.40
CA GLY A 21 -9.11 25.98 2.39
C GLY A 21 -7.75 25.30 2.22
N LYS A 22 -7.06 24.95 3.32
CA LYS A 22 -5.83 24.15 3.31
C LYS A 22 -6.02 22.91 4.16
N VAL A 23 -5.72 21.75 3.57
CA VAL A 23 -5.82 20.47 4.27
C VAL A 23 -4.63 20.29 5.23
N PRO A 24 -4.85 20.21 6.56
CA PRO A 24 -3.76 20.09 7.50
C PRO A 24 -3.18 18.66 7.51
N MET A 25 -1.91 18.55 7.92
CA MET A 25 -1.24 17.24 8.02
C MET A 25 -1.90 16.31 9.04
N SER A 26 -2.59 16.88 10.04
CA SER A 26 -3.37 16.16 11.05
C SER A 26 -4.58 15.42 10.46
N VAL A 27 -5.04 15.78 9.26
CA VAL A 27 -6.09 15.08 8.52
C VAL A 27 -5.50 14.00 7.62
N VAL A 28 -4.56 14.37 6.76
CA VAL A 28 -4.07 13.45 5.70
C VAL A 28 -3.20 12.32 6.24
N THR A 29 -2.43 12.56 7.31
CA THR A 29 -1.54 11.54 7.86
C THR A 29 -2.29 10.34 8.44
N PRO A 30 -3.24 10.51 9.39
CA PRO A 30 -3.98 9.37 9.92
C PRO A 30 -4.87 8.72 8.85
N ALA A 31 -5.46 9.49 7.94
CA ALA A 31 -6.30 8.95 6.88
C ALA A 31 -5.51 8.05 5.93
N ALA A 32 -4.38 8.54 5.38
CA ALA A 32 -3.52 7.76 4.51
C ALA A 32 -2.96 6.51 5.20
N ARG A 33 -2.54 6.63 6.47
CA ARG A 33 -2.05 5.49 7.26
C ARG A 33 -3.14 4.43 7.44
N ALA A 34 -4.37 4.84 7.73
CA ALA A 34 -5.47 3.90 7.97
C ALA A 34 -5.83 3.09 6.71
N GLY A 35 -5.86 3.73 5.54
CA GLY A 35 -6.04 3.01 4.27
C GLY A 35 -4.88 2.07 3.96
N ALA A 36 -3.64 2.55 4.11
CA ALA A 36 -2.46 1.77 3.80
C ALA A 36 -2.26 0.55 4.72
N GLN A 37 -2.75 0.60 5.97
CA GLN A 37 -2.74 -0.55 6.88
C GLN A 37 -3.62 -1.70 6.40
N ILE A 38 -4.71 -1.43 5.67
CA ILE A 38 -5.54 -2.47 5.06
C ILE A 38 -4.72 -3.19 3.98
N ALA A 39 -4.10 -2.44 3.09
CA ALA A 39 -3.22 -2.98 2.05
C ALA A 39 -2.05 -3.77 2.66
N LEU A 40 -1.41 -3.27 3.72
CA LEU A 40 -0.34 -3.99 4.42
C LEU A 40 -0.80 -5.35 4.94
N LYS A 41 -1.96 -5.37 5.62
CA LYS A 41 -2.52 -6.61 6.18
C LYS A 41 -2.86 -7.60 5.07
N ALA A 42 -3.49 -7.13 3.99
CA ALA A 42 -3.84 -7.95 2.84
C ALA A 42 -2.60 -8.49 2.13
N ALA A 43 -1.56 -7.67 1.91
CA ALA A 43 -0.30 -8.09 1.30
C ALA A 43 0.36 -9.20 2.11
N LYS A 44 0.39 -9.07 3.44
CA LYS A 44 0.92 -10.10 4.34
C LYS A 44 0.11 -11.39 4.33
N ALA A 45 -1.22 -11.30 4.22
CA ALA A 45 -2.09 -12.47 4.13
C ALA A 45 -1.98 -13.18 2.78
N ASN A 46 -1.75 -12.44 1.70
CA ASN A 46 -1.63 -12.96 0.34
C ASN A 46 -0.23 -13.51 0.02
N ALA A 47 0.79 -13.16 0.82
CA ALA A 47 2.16 -13.56 0.57
C ALA A 47 2.30 -15.09 0.66
N PRO A 48 2.90 -15.76 -0.35
CA PRO A 48 3.17 -17.18 -0.27
C PRO A 48 4.09 -17.48 0.92
N VAL A 49 3.86 -18.64 1.55
CA VAL A 49 4.56 -19.06 2.75
C VAL A 49 5.49 -20.22 2.42
N ASP A 50 6.78 -19.95 2.49
CA ASP A 50 7.84 -20.94 2.58
C ASP A 50 8.40 -20.92 4.01
N THR A 51 9.39 -20.05 4.28
CA THR A 51 9.92 -19.81 5.64
C THR A 51 9.17 -18.75 6.44
N GLY A 52 8.27 -18.00 5.77
CA GLY A 52 7.60 -16.81 6.33
C GLY A 52 8.36 -15.49 6.14
N ALA A 53 9.62 -15.52 5.69
CA ALA A 53 10.44 -14.33 5.51
C ALA A 53 9.81 -13.29 4.57
N LEU A 54 9.15 -13.73 3.50
CA LEU A 54 8.48 -12.85 2.53
C LEU A 54 7.39 -12.02 3.22
N ARG A 55 6.46 -12.65 3.93
CA ARG A 55 5.40 -12.00 4.70
C ARG A 55 5.99 -10.99 5.69
N ASP A 56 7.02 -11.40 6.42
CA ASP A 56 7.63 -10.59 7.47
C ASP A 56 8.51 -9.47 6.88
N GLY A 57 8.84 -9.53 5.60
CA GLY A 57 9.54 -8.49 4.86
C GLY A 57 8.64 -7.45 4.22
N ILE A 58 7.32 -7.58 4.28
CA ILE A 58 6.41 -6.54 3.77
C ILE A 58 6.25 -5.45 4.84
N ILE A 59 6.60 -4.23 4.47
CA ILE A 59 6.60 -3.06 5.34
C ILE A 59 5.71 -1.95 4.79
N LEU A 60 5.35 -1.03 5.69
CA LEU A 60 4.66 0.20 5.36
C LEU A 60 5.62 1.38 5.46
N LYS A 61 6.11 1.87 4.33
CA LYS A 61 7.10 2.96 4.29
C LYS A 61 6.41 4.30 4.05
N PRO A 62 6.53 5.29 4.95
CA PRO A 62 6.01 6.62 4.69
C PRO A 62 6.84 7.35 3.63
N GLU A 63 6.18 7.99 2.66
CA GLU A 63 6.85 8.93 1.75
C GLU A 63 7.43 10.12 2.54
N ARG A 64 8.61 10.61 2.13
CA ARG A 64 9.20 11.86 2.63
C ARG A 64 8.24 13.01 2.35
N ARG A 65 8.04 13.88 3.34
CA ARG A 65 7.18 15.05 3.18
C ARG A 65 7.84 16.07 2.25
N VAL A 66 7.35 16.14 1.01
CA VAL A 66 7.76 17.17 0.04
C VAL A 66 6.69 18.26 -0.11
N LYS A 67 5.41 17.91 -0.01
CA LYS A 67 4.27 18.83 -0.17
C LYS A 67 3.39 18.83 1.09
N ALA A 68 2.98 20.01 1.56
CA ALA A 68 2.01 20.12 2.65
C ALA A 68 0.62 19.63 2.19
N GLY A 69 -0.14 19.01 3.09
CA GLY A 69 -1.45 18.42 2.76
C GLY A 69 -1.38 17.15 1.92
N LYS A 70 -0.19 16.58 1.69
CA LYS A 70 0.00 15.27 1.04
C LYS A 70 0.60 14.28 2.02
N LYS A 71 0.04 13.06 2.07
CA LYS A 71 0.72 11.91 2.68
C LYS A 71 0.45 10.64 1.88
N MET A 72 1.50 9.87 1.66
CA MET A 72 1.48 8.56 1.01
C MET A 72 2.26 7.56 1.86
N TYR A 73 1.88 6.29 1.74
CA TYR A 73 2.58 5.16 2.30
C TYR A 73 2.74 4.10 1.21
N ASP A 74 3.96 3.60 1.06
CA ASP A 74 4.26 2.45 0.22
C ASP A 74 4.04 1.17 1.01
N VAL A 75 3.33 0.21 0.41
CA VAL A 75 3.37 -1.19 0.85
C VAL A 75 4.42 -1.86 -0.01
N MET A 76 5.58 -2.12 0.57
CA MET A 76 6.76 -2.56 -0.18
C MET A 76 7.55 -3.59 0.59
N MET A 77 8.48 -4.25 -0.10
CA MET A 77 9.46 -5.12 0.54
C MET A 77 10.53 -4.30 1.26
N ASP A 78 10.94 -4.78 2.44
CA ASP A 78 11.95 -4.16 3.27
C ASP A 78 13.35 -4.27 2.61
N PRO A 79 13.96 -3.13 2.23
CA PRO A 79 15.31 -3.14 1.69
C PRO A 79 16.36 -3.67 2.68
N ALA A 80 16.07 -3.62 3.99
CA ALA A 80 16.97 -4.16 5.02
C ALA A 80 17.04 -5.69 5.02
N LYS A 81 16.16 -6.38 4.29
CA LYS A 81 16.14 -7.85 4.14
C LYS A 81 16.67 -8.32 2.79
N ASN A 82 17.42 -7.47 2.09
CA ASN A 82 17.99 -7.82 0.79
C ASN A 82 19.04 -8.92 0.88
N ASP A 83 19.70 -9.10 2.02
CA ASP A 83 20.53 -10.26 2.33
C ASP A 83 19.78 -11.59 2.21
N ILE A 84 18.47 -11.58 2.52
CA ILE A 84 17.57 -12.74 2.37
C ILE A 84 17.00 -12.82 0.94
N PHE A 85 16.57 -11.69 0.40
CA PHE A 85 15.75 -11.65 -0.81
C PHE A 85 16.53 -11.55 -2.12
N VAL A 86 17.79 -11.12 -2.08
CA VAL A 86 18.64 -10.94 -3.26
C VAL A 86 19.64 -12.08 -3.33
N LYS A 87 19.69 -12.74 -4.48
CA LYS A 87 20.76 -13.69 -4.82
C LYS A 87 21.55 -13.18 -6.00
N ILE A 88 22.86 -13.31 -5.93
CA ILE A 88 23.77 -12.95 -7.02
C ILE A 88 24.43 -14.26 -7.48
N THR A 89 24.34 -14.55 -8.77
CA THR A 89 25.02 -15.73 -9.36
C THR A 89 26.52 -15.47 -9.49
N GLU A 90 27.30 -16.53 -9.73
CA GLU A 90 28.75 -16.42 -10.02
C GLU A 90 29.05 -15.44 -11.17
N SER A 91 28.18 -15.40 -12.17
CA SER A 91 28.27 -14.48 -13.32
C SER A 91 27.85 -13.02 -13.02
N GLY A 92 27.50 -12.70 -11.76
CA GLY A 92 27.10 -11.36 -11.34
C GLY A 92 25.62 -11.02 -11.55
N HIS A 93 24.82 -11.90 -12.15
CA HIS A 93 23.38 -11.66 -12.32
C HIS A 93 22.65 -11.63 -10.99
N ARG A 94 21.86 -10.57 -10.78
CA ARG A 94 21.10 -10.32 -9.56
C ARG A 94 19.64 -10.76 -9.73
N TYR A 95 19.18 -11.64 -8.85
CA TYR A 95 17.80 -12.12 -8.79
C TYR A 95 17.14 -11.62 -7.50
N TYR A 96 15.87 -11.25 -7.60
CA TYR A 96 15.10 -10.72 -6.48
C TYR A 96 13.87 -11.57 -6.22
N TYR A 97 13.92 -12.37 -5.17
CA TYR A 97 12.90 -13.37 -4.86
C TYR A 97 11.47 -12.79 -4.77
N PRO A 98 11.23 -11.65 -4.08
CA PRO A 98 9.89 -11.07 -4.02
C PRO A 98 9.31 -10.69 -5.39
N ALA A 99 10.13 -10.25 -6.34
CA ALA A 99 9.65 -9.95 -7.70
C ALA A 99 9.25 -11.22 -8.46
N SER A 100 10.02 -12.30 -8.33
CA SER A 100 9.64 -13.61 -8.89
C SER A 100 8.33 -14.11 -8.30
N GLN A 101 8.10 -13.92 -7.00
CA GLN A 101 6.83 -14.31 -6.37
C GLN A 101 5.67 -13.38 -6.76
N GLU A 102 5.92 -12.09 -6.98
CA GLU A 102 4.88 -11.14 -7.38
C GLU A 102 4.46 -11.32 -8.84
N TYR A 103 5.39 -11.53 -9.76
CA TYR A 103 5.14 -11.49 -11.21
C TYR A 103 5.29 -12.84 -11.93
N GLY A 104 5.82 -13.85 -11.25
CA GLY A 104 6.17 -15.12 -11.86
C GLY A 104 7.54 -15.10 -12.52
N PHE A 105 7.96 -16.25 -13.04
CA PHE A 105 9.27 -16.43 -13.67
C PHE A 105 9.28 -17.64 -14.61
N VAL A 106 10.25 -17.66 -15.53
CA VAL A 106 10.51 -18.78 -16.43
C VAL A 106 11.49 -19.75 -15.75
N THR A 107 11.22 -21.05 -15.82
CA THR A 107 12.06 -22.10 -15.26
C THR A 107 13.19 -22.49 -16.21
N VAL A 108 14.19 -23.21 -15.72
CA VAL A 108 15.39 -23.57 -16.51
C VAL A 108 15.04 -24.46 -17.71
N ASP A 109 14.01 -25.28 -17.59
CA ASP A 109 13.44 -26.14 -18.63
C ASP A 109 12.47 -25.40 -19.57
N GLY A 110 12.33 -24.08 -19.45
CA GLY A 110 11.50 -23.24 -20.33
C GLY A 110 10.02 -23.18 -19.94
N GLY A 111 9.62 -23.79 -18.82
CA GLY A 111 8.29 -23.63 -18.23
C GLY A 111 8.06 -22.23 -17.65
N TYR A 112 6.80 -21.91 -17.31
CA TYR A 112 6.46 -20.64 -16.66
C TYR A 112 5.68 -20.88 -15.37
N VAL A 113 6.15 -20.27 -14.28
CA VAL A 113 5.47 -20.24 -12.98
C VAL A 113 4.78 -18.88 -12.84
N PRO A 114 3.44 -18.84 -12.70
CA PRO A 114 2.71 -17.59 -12.54
C PRO A 114 2.98 -16.95 -11.16
N GLY A 115 2.92 -15.62 -11.11
CA GLY A 115 3.05 -14.86 -9.88
C GLY A 115 1.82 -14.93 -8.98
N TYR A 116 2.03 -14.81 -7.67
CA TYR A 116 0.97 -14.73 -6.68
C TYR A 116 0.27 -13.36 -6.65
N HIS A 117 0.93 -12.33 -7.18
CA HIS A 117 0.43 -10.94 -7.19
C HIS A 117 0.02 -10.44 -5.80
N PHE A 118 0.76 -10.82 -4.75
CA PHE A 118 0.40 -10.57 -3.37
C PHE A 118 0.37 -9.07 -3.01
N LEU A 119 1.25 -8.25 -3.60
CA LEU A 119 1.22 -6.80 -3.45
C LEU A 119 0.11 -6.19 -4.30
N ARG A 120 0.01 -6.53 -5.59
CA ARG A 120 -1.02 -5.97 -6.48
C ARG A 120 -2.43 -6.24 -5.96
N ARG A 121 -2.70 -7.49 -5.59
CA ARG A 121 -4.01 -7.92 -5.07
C ARG A 121 -4.36 -7.27 -3.74
N SER A 122 -3.36 -6.96 -2.92
CA SER A 122 -3.59 -6.23 -1.67
C SER A 122 -4.28 -4.88 -1.88
N LEU A 123 -4.07 -4.26 -3.05
CA LEU A 123 -4.70 -3.00 -3.44
C LEU A 123 -5.98 -3.25 -4.24
N THR A 124 -5.92 -4.06 -5.31
CA THR A 124 -7.06 -4.23 -6.23
C THR A 124 -8.27 -4.87 -5.55
N ASP A 125 -8.03 -5.80 -4.64
CA ASP A 125 -9.10 -6.55 -3.98
C ASP A 125 -9.68 -5.76 -2.79
N ASN A 126 -9.03 -4.65 -2.40
CA ASN A 126 -9.40 -3.85 -1.22
C ASN A 126 -9.73 -2.38 -1.53
N VAL A 127 -9.82 -1.97 -2.80
CA VAL A 127 -10.03 -0.56 -3.22
C VAL A 127 -11.14 0.12 -2.41
N ARG A 128 -12.34 -0.49 -2.36
CA ARG A 128 -13.49 0.08 -1.66
C ARG A 128 -13.26 0.21 -0.16
N ALA A 129 -12.63 -0.79 0.46
CA ALA A 129 -12.36 -0.79 1.90
C ALA A 129 -11.34 0.30 2.26
N ILE A 130 -10.30 0.45 1.44
CA ILE A 130 -9.26 1.47 1.57
C ILE A 130 -9.89 2.87 1.43
N GLU A 131 -10.63 3.13 0.36
CA GLU A 131 -11.28 4.41 0.09
C GLU A 131 -12.25 4.80 1.20
N SER A 132 -13.14 3.88 1.58
CA SER A 132 -14.13 4.13 2.64
C SER A 132 -13.45 4.41 3.98
N LYS A 133 -12.36 3.69 4.29
CA LYS A 133 -11.59 3.93 5.52
C LYS A 133 -10.91 5.28 5.52
N ILE A 134 -10.32 5.68 4.39
CA ILE A 134 -9.69 7.00 4.23
C ILE A 134 -10.72 8.10 4.42
N VAL A 135 -11.87 8.04 3.74
CA VAL A 135 -12.94 9.05 3.85
C VAL A 135 -13.45 9.15 5.28
N SER A 136 -13.73 8.01 5.93
CA SER A 136 -14.22 7.99 7.31
C SER A 136 -13.23 8.62 8.29
N VAL A 137 -11.93 8.30 8.18
CA VAL A 137 -10.90 8.85 9.08
C VAL A 137 -10.63 10.32 8.78
N ALA A 138 -10.57 10.70 7.50
CA ALA A 138 -10.39 12.09 7.09
C ALA A 138 -11.55 12.97 7.55
N GLY A 139 -12.80 12.52 7.38
CA GLY A 139 -14.00 13.24 7.85
C GLY A 139 -13.94 13.55 9.33
N LYS A 140 -13.67 12.54 10.16
CA LYS A 140 -13.51 12.72 11.61
C LYS A 140 -12.40 13.71 11.97
N ALA A 141 -11.27 13.64 11.28
CA ALA A 141 -10.14 14.53 11.52
C ALA A 141 -10.44 15.97 11.08
N VAL A 142 -11.16 16.14 9.98
CA VAL A 142 -11.58 17.44 9.46
C VAL A 142 -12.61 18.08 10.38
N ASP A 143 -13.61 17.34 10.84
CA ASP A 143 -14.61 17.84 11.78
C ASP A 143 -13.95 18.30 13.08
N LYS A 144 -12.94 17.56 13.56
CA LYS A 144 -12.13 17.97 14.70
C LYS A 144 -11.34 19.25 14.42
N ALA A 145 -10.79 19.41 13.21
CA ALA A 145 -10.04 20.61 12.83
C ALA A 145 -10.94 21.84 12.67
N LEU A 146 -12.19 21.66 12.23
CA LEU A 146 -13.19 22.73 12.10
C LEU A 146 -13.83 23.15 13.42
N ARG A 147 -13.89 22.24 14.40
CA ARG A 147 -14.34 22.54 15.78
C ARG A 147 -13.21 23.08 16.66
N GLY A 148 -11.98 23.16 16.12
CA GLY A 148 -10.81 23.71 16.80
C GLY A 148 -10.96 25.18 17.12
#